data_AF-A0A8T0R8U8-F1
#
_entry.id   AF-A0A8T0R8U8-F1
#
_cell.length_a   1.000
_cell.length_b   1.000
_cell.length_c   1.000
_cell.angle_alpha   90.00
_cell.angle_beta   90.00
_cell.angle_gamma   90.00
#
_symmetry.space_group_name_H-M   'P 1'
#
loop_
_entity.id
_entity.type
_entity.pdbx_description
1 polymer ?
#
loop_
_entity_poly.entity_id
_entity_poly.type
_entity_poly.pdbx_seq_one_letter_code
_entity_poly.pdbx_strand_id
1 'polypeptide(L)'
;MVSVMEAAERHRRYEFAQLKHNSSTSSVDPRLQALHEDIENLVGIDVTKKHIIELLSMEMDGPSTKLKVVSIAGCGGLGKTTLAKQVYDTIKGQFSCSAFVSVSRTPDVRTILIHISSGVGFTGYTQDDGVQQLIDKLRNYLHCKRYIVIIDDVWDTEDWEFIKLALPNNDHGSRIISTTRSIAVAKCCSSQIYEIEPLSFDDSKRLFFKRAFGSETSCYPHLEDVPDRILRKCGGLPLAIVTVSSMLTNELAKAEWDRVLRAIGSALANKPDAKKMTSIISLSYFDIPCCLRTCLLYLSVFPEDFEIEKQPLIHRWIAEGFIHEEGGRTKYEIGEGYFNDLINRSMIQPVDVKYGQAKACRVHDIILDYIKCKAAEENFVTLSNGVEHVYTSSDYKVRRLWVSNHTGENVTIWEDPMLSHVRSVTIFGQPVKTSLLPSTALRVLDLGGCRGIQDHHLASIDTLFHLKYLLLSSGSITKLPEKIGELQYLQTLDV
;
A
#
# COMPACT_ATOMS: atom_id res chain seq x y z
N MET A 1 -19.42 -28.37 -5.71
CA MET A 1 -18.63 -29.48 -6.31
C MET A 1 -17.67 -28.87 -7.32
N VAL A 2 -16.37 -28.96 -7.09
CA VAL A 2 -15.34 -28.47 -8.03
C VAL A 2 -15.12 -29.55 -9.09
N SER A 3 -15.10 -29.17 -10.37
CA SER A 3 -14.88 -30.11 -11.48
C SER A 3 -13.51 -30.78 -11.38
N VAL A 4 -13.45 -32.08 -11.67
CA VAL A 4 -12.19 -32.86 -11.69
C VAL A 4 -11.15 -32.25 -12.64
N MET A 5 -11.61 -31.57 -13.71
CA MET A 5 -10.73 -30.81 -14.61
C MET A 5 -10.10 -29.59 -13.94
N GLU A 6 -10.85 -28.91 -13.07
CA GLU A 6 -10.38 -27.72 -12.33
C GLU A 6 -9.37 -28.11 -11.24
N ALA A 7 -9.57 -29.27 -10.60
CA ALA A 7 -8.61 -29.85 -9.67
C ALA A 7 -7.33 -30.33 -10.39
N ALA A 8 -7.44 -30.91 -11.58
CA ALA A 8 -6.31 -31.34 -12.40
C ALA A 8 -5.50 -30.16 -12.96
N GLU A 9 -6.15 -29.06 -13.35
CA GLU A 9 -5.46 -27.82 -13.73
C GLU A 9 -4.79 -27.12 -12.55
N ARG A 10 -5.37 -27.19 -11.34
CA ARG A 10 -4.70 -26.76 -10.11
C ARG A 10 -3.45 -27.62 -9.86
N HIS A 11 -3.55 -28.94 -10.06
CA HIS A 11 -2.43 -29.85 -9.86
C HIS A 11 -1.28 -29.63 -10.86
N ARG A 12 -1.57 -29.47 -12.17
CA ARG A 12 -0.54 -29.11 -13.16
C ARG A 12 0.14 -27.77 -12.91
N ARG A 13 -0.57 -26.80 -12.33
CA ARG A 13 0.01 -25.53 -11.88
C ARG A 13 1.00 -25.72 -10.71
N TYR A 14 0.83 -26.76 -9.88
CA TYR A 14 1.74 -27.05 -8.77
C TYR A 14 3.06 -27.69 -9.24
N GLU A 15 3.05 -28.56 -10.24
CA GLU A 15 4.29 -29.20 -10.75
C GLU A 15 5.19 -28.23 -11.54
N PHE A 16 4.61 -27.33 -12.35
CA PHE A 16 5.41 -26.40 -13.15
C PHE A 16 6.07 -25.28 -12.32
N ALA A 17 5.51 -24.94 -11.16
CA ALA A 17 6.05 -23.90 -10.27
C ALA A 17 7.27 -24.37 -9.47
N GLN A 18 7.42 -25.68 -9.24
CA GLN A 18 8.57 -26.25 -8.50
C GLN A 18 9.85 -26.31 -9.33
N LEU A 19 9.76 -26.30 -10.67
CA LEU A 19 10.90 -26.56 -11.57
C LEU A 19 11.70 -25.32 -12.00
N LYS A 20 11.36 -24.11 -11.53
CA LYS A 20 12.04 -22.86 -11.93
C LYS A 20 12.70 -22.07 -10.79
N HIS A 21 12.96 -22.69 -9.63
CA HIS A 21 13.71 -22.03 -8.55
C HIS A 21 15.22 -22.31 -8.63
N ASN A 22 15.90 -21.67 -9.58
CA ASN A 22 17.29 -21.28 -9.37
C ASN A 22 17.30 -19.82 -8.90
N SER A 23 16.89 -19.58 -7.65
CA SER A 23 17.04 -18.25 -7.04
C SER A 23 18.36 -18.19 -6.27
N SER A 24 19.39 -17.63 -6.92
CA SER A 24 20.45 -16.92 -6.20
C SER A 24 19.81 -15.91 -5.26
N THR A 25 20.44 -15.64 -4.11
CA THR A 25 20.04 -14.63 -3.13
C THR A 25 19.67 -13.32 -3.84
N SER A 26 18.38 -13.08 -4.06
CA SER A 26 17.92 -11.95 -4.86
C SER A 26 17.98 -10.71 -4.00
N SER A 27 19.05 -9.92 -4.16
CA SER A 27 18.94 -8.49 -3.89
C SER A 27 17.73 -7.94 -4.66
N VAL A 28 17.10 -6.86 -4.15
CA VAL A 28 16.16 -6.08 -4.96
C VAL A 28 16.83 -5.84 -6.32
N ASP A 29 16.12 -6.08 -7.42
CA ASP A 29 16.68 -5.89 -8.75
C ASP A 29 17.40 -4.52 -8.81
N PRO A 30 18.68 -4.43 -9.21
CA PRO A 30 19.35 -3.14 -9.37
C PRO A 30 18.56 -2.15 -10.25
N ARG A 31 17.64 -2.64 -11.09
CA ARG A 31 16.72 -1.81 -11.89
C ARG A 31 15.56 -1.23 -11.09
N LEU A 32 15.25 -1.83 -9.94
CA LEU A 32 14.38 -1.26 -8.91
C LEU A 32 15.10 -0.19 -8.08
N GLN A 33 16.43 -0.25 -7.94
CA GLN A 33 17.18 0.94 -7.55
C GLN A 33 16.98 2.06 -8.58
N ALA A 34 17.06 1.79 -9.88
CA ALA A 34 16.75 2.78 -10.94
C ALA A 34 15.26 3.25 -11.00
N LEU A 35 14.36 2.65 -10.23
CA LEU A 35 12.97 3.11 -10.02
C LEU A 35 12.83 4.09 -8.85
N HIS A 36 13.78 4.07 -7.89
CA HIS A 36 13.81 4.96 -6.73
C HIS A 36 14.93 6.02 -6.82
N GLU A 37 16.10 5.62 -7.29
CA GLU A 37 17.17 6.46 -7.84
C GLU A 37 16.81 6.78 -9.30
N ASP A 38 15.84 7.67 -9.47
CA ASP A 38 15.97 8.87 -10.29
C ASP A 38 14.59 9.50 -10.46
N ILE A 39 14.30 10.41 -9.54
CA ILE A 39 13.44 11.58 -9.76
C ILE A 39 13.81 12.28 -11.10
N GLU A 40 15.05 12.10 -11.57
CA GLU A 40 15.58 12.62 -12.82
C GLU A 40 15.21 11.81 -14.09
N ASN A 41 14.72 10.57 -13.98
CA ASN A 41 14.51 9.68 -15.14
C ASN A 41 13.08 9.12 -15.28
N LEU A 42 12.07 9.86 -14.78
CA LEU A 42 10.67 9.55 -15.04
C LEU A 42 10.28 9.96 -16.47
N VAL A 43 9.62 9.06 -17.16
CA VAL A 43 9.31 9.23 -18.59
C VAL A 43 8.06 10.11 -18.77
N GLY A 44 8.15 11.15 -19.61
CA GLY A 44 7.01 11.96 -20.03
C GLY A 44 6.47 12.97 -19.01
N ILE A 45 7.21 13.23 -17.92
CA ILE A 45 6.72 14.08 -16.81
C ILE A 45 7.11 15.55 -16.93
N ASP A 46 8.20 15.88 -17.64
CA ASP A 46 8.80 17.23 -17.56
C ASP A 46 7.87 18.36 -18.00
N VAL A 47 7.15 18.18 -19.12
CA VAL A 47 6.21 19.18 -19.64
C VAL A 47 5.08 19.40 -18.64
N THR A 48 4.49 18.31 -18.15
CA THR A 48 3.38 18.34 -17.20
C THR A 48 3.79 18.94 -15.85
N LYS A 49 4.98 18.58 -15.34
CA LYS A 49 5.57 19.15 -14.12
C LYS A 49 5.73 20.67 -14.25
N LYS A 50 6.27 21.15 -15.37
CA LYS A 50 6.42 22.58 -15.64
C LYS A 50 5.09 23.30 -15.65
N HIS A 51 4.09 22.72 -16.31
CA HIS A 51 2.75 23.30 -16.40
C HIS A 51 2.08 23.43 -15.02
N ILE A 52 2.21 22.44 -14.14
CA ILE A 52 1.67 22.55 -12.77
C ILE A 52 2.41 23.63 -11.97
N ILE A 53 3.72 23.76 -12.13
CA ILE A 53 4.51 24.82 -11.49
C ILE A 53 4.05 26.21 -11.97
N GLU A 54 3.72 26.35 -13.25
CA GLU A 54 3.13 27.57 -13.84
C GLU A 54 1.72 27.86 -13.29
N LEU A 55 0.87 26.84 -13.13
CA LEU A 55 -0.47 26.98 -12.51
C LEU A 55 -0.37 27.46 -11.06
N LEU A 56 0.62 26.96 -10.31
CA LEU A 56 0.95 27.45 -8.98
C LEU A 56 1.51 28.89 -9.01
N SER A 57 1.78 29.44 -10.20
CA SER A 57 2.28 30.79 -10.48
C SER A 57 3.42 31.16 -9.55
N MET A 58 4.54 30.48 -9.76
CA MET A 58 5.80 30.75 -9.08
C MET A 58 6.55 31.95 -9.68
N GLU A 59 6.06 32.57 -10.75
CA GLU A 59 6.71 33.72 -11.39
C GLU A 59 6.71 34.95 -10.48
N MET A 60 7.89 35.59 -10.42
CA MET A 60 8.28 36.64 -9.46
C MET A 60 7.74 38.04 -9.78
N ASP A 61 6.96 38.21 -10.84
CA ASP A 61 6.45 39.53 -11.27
C ASP A 61 4.94 39.65 -11.02
N GLY A 62 4.58 39.85 -9.75
CA GLY A 62 3.25 40.28 -9.32
C GLY A 62 2.87 39.84 -7.90
N PRO A 63 2.04 40.62 -7.17
CA PRO A 63 1.68 40.36 -5.77
C PRO A 63 0.59 39.28 -5.68
N SER A 64 0.81 38.08 -6.21
CA SER A 64 -0.07 36.94 -5.93
C SER A 64 0.29 36.34 -4.56
N THR A 65 0.11 37.16 -3.52
CA THR A 65 0.29 36.79 -2.11
C THR A 65 -0.72 35.74 -1.65
N LYS A 66 -1.88 35.64 -2.31
CA LYS A 66 -2.96 34.69 -1.94
C LYS A 66 -2.54 33.23 -2.05
N LEU A 67 -3.16 32.40 -1.21
CA LEU A 67 -3.15 30.95 -1.30
C LEU A 67 -3.65 30.49 -2.68
N LYS A 68 -2.90 29.58 -3.30
CA LYS A 68 -3.32 28.88 -4.52
C LYS A 68 -3.40 27.39 -4.27
N VAL A 69 -4.43 26.78 -4.83
CA VAL A 69 -4.66 25.33 -4.77
C VAL A 69 -4.65 24.81 -6.19
N VAL A 70 -3.99 23.69 -6.47
CA VAL A 70 -4.09 22.99 -7.75
C VAL A 70 -4.54 21.55 -7.48
N SER A 71 -5.59 21.11 -8.18
CA SER A 71 -6.09 19.74 -8.07
C SER A 71 -5.62 18.91 -9.25
N ILE A 72 -4.90 17.81 -9.02
CA ILE A 72 -4.54 16.84 -10.04
C ILE A 72 -5.58 15.71 -10.05
N ALA A 73 -6.34 15.60 -11.14
CA ALA A 73 -7.45 14.66 -11.25
C ALA A 73 -7.18 13.57 -12.29
N GLY A 74 -7.66 12.35 -12.05
CA GLY A 74 -7.59 11.26 -13.04
C GLY A 74 -7.74 9.87 -12.45
N CYS A 75 -8.01 8.89 -13.31
CA CYS A 75 -8.15 7.48 -12.93
C CYS A 75 -6.97 6.92 -12.12
N GLY A 76 -7.22 5.84 -11.39
CA GLY A 76 -6.18 5.12 -10.66
C GLY A 76 -5.08 4.57 -11.60
N GLY A 77 -3.83 4.61 -11.15
CA GLY A 77 -2.67 4.08 -11.88
C GLY A 77 -2.06 5.01 -12.93
N LEU A 78 -2.56 6.26 -13.05
CA LEU A 78 -2.03 7.30 -13.95
C LEU A 78 -0.78 8.02 -13.45
N GLY A 79 -0.39 7.86 -12.18
CA GLY A 79 0.79 8.52 -11.62
C GLY A 79 0.55 9.92 -11.04
N LYS A 80 -0.67 10.22 -10.58
CA LYS A 80 -1.02 11.51 -9.93
C LYS A 80 -0.11 11.84 -8.75
N THR A 81 -0.02 10.91 -7.79
CA THR A 81 0.87 11.00 -6.61
C THR A 81 2.32 11.23 -7.04
N THR A 82 2.80 10.49 -8.04
CA THR A 82 4.14 10.64 -8.59
C THR A 82 4.36 12.05 -9.15
N LEU A 83 3.43 12.56 -9.95
CA LEU A 83 3.50 13.91 -10.51
C LEU A 83 3.46 14.99 -9.42
N ALA A 84 2.56 14.88 -8.44
CA ALA A 84 2.47 15.81 -7.31
C ALA A 84 3.79 15.83 -6.51
N LYS A 85 4.37 14.64 -6.27
CA LYS A 85 5.64 14.48 -5.56
C LYS A 85 6.80 15.11 -6.32
N GLN A 86 6.85 14.94 -7.65
CA GLN A 86 7.87 15.57 -8.51
C GLN A 86 7.81 17.10 -8.46
N VAL A 87 6.61 17.66 -8.55
CA VAL A 87 6.41 19.12 -8.40
C VAL A 87 6.83 19.56 -7.00
N TYR A 88 6.36 18.87 -5.97
CA TYR A 88 6.67 19.17 -4.57
C TYR A 88 8.18 19.17 -4.30
N ASP A 89 8.91 18.12 -4.70
CA ASP A 89 10.34 18.02 -4.47
C ASP A 89 11.14 19.10 -5.23
N THR A 90 10.63 19.55 -6.39
CA THR A 90 11.23 20.65 -7.17
C THR A 90 11.10 22.00 -6.48
N ILE A 91 9.95 22.29 -5.86
CA ILE A 91 9.65 23.66 -5.37
C ILE A 91 9.64 23.81 -3.85
N LYS A 92 9.64 22.72 -3.06
CA LYS A 92 9.53 22.77 -1.58
C LYS A 92 10.56 23.67 -0.91
N GLY A 93 11.77 23.78 -1.47
CA GLY A 93 12.84 24.64 -0.93
C GLY A 93 12.52 26.15 -0.96
N GLN A 94 11.48 26.56 -1.67
CA GLN A 94 11.00 27.95 -1.73
C GLN A 94 10.02 28.30 -0.60
N PHE A 95 9.67 27.34 0.25
CA PHE A 95 8.68 27.47 1.32
C PHE A 95 9.34 27.28 2.69
N SER A 96 8.85 27.99 3.71
CA SER A 96 9.37 27.92 5.08
C SER A 96 9.02 26.62 5.79
N CYS A 97 7.95 25.97 5.34
CA CYS A 97 7.51 24.67 5.85
C CYS A 97 6.72 23.94 4.77
N SER A 98 6.73 22.62 4.83
CA SER A 98 6.17 21.79 3.77
C SER A 98 5.68 20.44 4.29
N ALA A 99 4.52 19.98 3.87
CA ALA A 99 4.03 18.65 4.23
C ALA A 99 3.56 17.87 3.00
N PHE A 100 3.64 16.54 3.09
CA PHE A 100 3.05 15.62 2.14
C PHE A 100 2.24 14.62 2.95
N VAL A 101 0.93 14.58 2.75
CA VAL A 101 0.01 13.77 3.56
C VAL A 101 -0.96 13.05 2.63
N SER A 102 -1.16 11.75 2.85
CA SER A 102 -2.19 10.97 2.14
C SER A 102 -3.50 10.93 2.93
N VAL A 103 -4.62 10.88 2.20
CA VAL A 103 -5.97 10.74 2.74
C VAL A 103 -6.49 9.35 2.39
N SER A 104 -6.66 8.51 3.40
CA SER A 104 -7.27 7.19 3.24
C SER A 104 -8.78 7.30 3.01
N ARG A 105 -9.39 6.29 2.39
CA ARG A 105 -10.85 6.26 2.15
C ARG A 105 -11.73 6.30 3.41
N THR A 106 -11.21 5.85 4.55
CA THR A 106 -11.83 6.00 5.88
C THR A 106 -10.95 6.91 6.74
N PRO A 107 -10.99 8.22 6.51
CA PRO A 107 -10.02 9.14 7.08
C PRO A 107 -10.23 9.33 8.57
N ASP A 108 -9.13 9.19 9.33
CA ASP A 108 -9.03 9.76 10.66
C ASP A 108 -8.52 11.20 10.53
N VAL A 109 -9.44 12.15 10.52
CA VAL A 109 -9.15 13.60 10.40
C VAL A 109 -8.11 14.05 11.43
N ARG A 110 -8.17 13.53 12.66
CA ARG A 110 -7.18 13.86 13.69
C ARG A 110 -5.79 13.41 13.27
N THR A 111 -5.67 12.17 12.79
CA THR A 111 -4.40 11.62 12.30
C THR A 111 -3.87 12.41 11.10
N ILE A 112 -4.74 12.81 10.17
CA ILE A 112 -4.35 13.67 9.03
C ILE A 112 -3.80 15.00 9.52
N LEU A 113 -4.47 15.69 10.45
CA LEU A 113 -4.00 16.96 11.01
C LEU A 113 -2.67 16.82 11.75
N ILE A 114 -2.45 15.71 12.47
CA ILE A 114 -1.18 15.37 13.10
C ILE A 114 -0.09 15.17 12.05
N HIS A 115 -0.37 14.46 10.95
CA HIS A 115 0.59 14.27 9.85
C HIS A 115 0.93 15.60 9.16
N ILE A 116 -0.06 16.47 8.93
CA ILE A 116 0.19 17.81 8.38
C ILE A 116 1.08 18.60 9.36
N SER A 117 0.71 18.61 10.65
CA SER A 117 1.45 19.30 11.72
C SER A 117 2.92 18.86 11.76
N SER A 118 3.15 17.55 11.86
CA SER A 118 4.50 16.97 11.87
C SER A 118 5.26 17.29 10.58
N GLY A 119 4.60 17.21 9.42
CA GLY A 119 5.21 17.54 8.13
C GLY A 119 5.68 19.00 8.06
N VAL A 120 4.86 19.95 8.50
CA VAL A 120 5.23 21.38 8.52
C VAL A 120 6.17 21.75 9.69
N GLY A 121 6.61 20.78 10.48
CA GLY A 121 7.49 20.97 11.64
C GLY A 121 6.81 21.61 12.85
N PHE A 122 5.48 21.50 12.96
CA PHE A 122 4.73 21.97 14.12
C PHE A 122 4.66 20.89 15.21
N THR A 123 5.19 21.18 16.40
CA THR A 123 5.22 20.27 17.56
C THR A 123 4.41 20.77 18.76
N GLY A 124 3.64 21.85 18.61
CA GLY A 124 2.89 22.47 19.70
C GLY A 124 1.56 21.79 20.04
N TYR A 125 1.30 20.60 19.51
CA TYR A 125 0.10 19.82 19.82
C TYR A 125 0.37 18.77 20.90
N THR A 126 -0.68 18.36 21.61
CA THR A 126 -0.64 17.31 22.63
C THR A 126 -1.46 16.09 22.18
N GLN A 127 -1.19 14.93 22.77
CA GLN A 127 -1.98 13.71 22.50
C GLN A 127 -3.44 13.83 22.95
N ASP A 128 -3.77 14.80 23.80
CA ASP A 128 -5.13 15.04 24.28
C ASP A 128 -5.89 16.08 23.44
N ASP A 129 -5.20 16.80 22.54
CA ASP A 129 -5.80 17.89 21.78
C ASP A 129 -6.95 17.39 20.89
N GLY A 130 -8.15 17.93 21.04
CA GLY A 130 -9.27 17.63 20.14
C GLY A 130 -9.02 18.13 18.70
N VAL A 131 -9.80 17.65 17.73
CA VAL A 131 -9.69 18.06 16.32
C VAL A 131 -9.73 19.59 16.15
N GLN A 132 -10.66 20.27 16.82
CA GLN A 132 -10.77 21.74 16.74
C GLN A 132 -9.52 22.45 17.29
N GLN A 133 -8.96 21.96 18.40
CA GLN A 133 -7.74 22.53 18.97
C GLN A 133 -6.53 22.33 18.05
N LEU A 134 -6.44 21.17 17.39
CA LEU A 134 -5.41 20.92 16.37
C LEU A 134 -5.54 21.89 15.20
N ILE A 135 -6.76 22.13 14.69
CA ILE A 135 -7.04 23.10 13.63
C ILE A 135 -6.56 24.49 14.05
N ASP A 136 -6.99 24.98 15.22
CA ASP A 136 -6.68 26.34 15.67
C ASP A 136 -5.17 26.54 15.87
N LYS A 137 -4.50 25.57 16.50
CA LYS A 137 -3.05 25.58 16.72
C LYS A 137 -2.27 25.56 15.39
N LEU A 138 -2.64 24.68 14.47
CA LEU A 138 -1.99 24.56 13.17
C LEU A 138 -2.20 25.82 12.32
N ARG A 139 -3.42 26.37 12.29
CA ARG A 139 -3.71 27.66 11.63
C ARG A 139 -2.83 28.78 12.17
N ASN A 140 -2.73 28.90 13.50
CA ASN A 140 -1.91 29.93 14.14
C ASN A 140 -0.43 29.79 13.78
N TYR A 141 0.09 28.57 13.74
CA TYR A 141 1.47 28.29 13.33
C TYR A 141 1.73 28.65 11.85
N LEU A 142 0.77 28.36 10.98
CA LEU A 142 0.88 28.64 9.54
C LEU A 142 0.60 30.10 9.17
N HIS A 143 0.00 30.90 10.05
CA HIS A 143 -0.46 32.25 9.73
C HIS A 143 0.64 33.17 9.19
N CYS A 144 1.86 33.09 9.71
CA CYS A 144 2.98 33.94 9.25
C CYS A 144 4.00 33.19 8.40
N LYS A 145 3.64 32.02 7.86
CA LYS A 145 4.57 31.15 7.12
C LYS A 145 4.13 30.95 5.69
N ARG A 146 5.08 31.03 4.75
CA ARG A 146 4.86 30.54 3.40
C ARG A 146 4.97 29.01 3.42
N TYR A 147 3.87 28.30 3.18
CA TYR A 147 3.83 26.83 3.25
C TYR A 147 3.45 26.17 1.92
N ILE A 148 3.89 24.93 1.72
CA ILE A 148 3.39 24.05 0.66
C ILE A 148 2.90 22.73 1.24
N VAL A 149 1.65 22.36 0.98
CA VAL A 149 1.08 21.10 1.46
C VAL A 149 0.54 20.28 0.30
N ILE A 150 0.93 19.02 0.22
CA ILE A 150 0.32 18.04 -0.68
C ILE A 150 -0.69 17.23 0.12
N ILE A 151 -1.93 17.19 -0.37
CA ILE A 151 -3.00 16.34 0.14
C ILE A 151 -3.30 15.28 -0.92
N ASP A 152 -2.73 14.10 -0.75
CA ASP A 152 -2.79 13.01 -1.71
C ASP A 152 -4.05 12.15 -1.54
N ASP A 153 -4.61 11.70 -2.68
CA ASP A 153 -5.77 10.81 -2.85
C ASP A 153 -7.03 11.21 -2.07
N VAL A 154 -7.49 12.46 -2.21
CA VAL A 154 -8.75 12.93 -1.62
C VAL A 154 -9.95 12.18 -2.22
N TRP A 155 -10.76 11.53 -1.38
CA TRP A 155 -11.87 10.65 -1.80
C TRP A 155 -13.21 11.37 -1.90
N ASP A 156 -13.51 12.28 -0.97
CA ASP A 156 -14.77 13.01 -0.93
C ASP A 156 -14.59 14.51 -0.64
N THR A 157 -15.69 15.24 -0.86
CA THR A 157 -15.71 16.70 -0.72
C THR A 157 -15.76 17.15 0.75
N GLU A 158 -16.29 16.31 1.64
CA GLU A 158 -16.44 16.64 3.06
C GLU A 158 -15.06 16.64 3.74
N ASP A 159 -14.26 15.61 3.50
CA ASP A 159 -12.87 15.49 3.93
C ASP A 159 -12.05 16.72 3.56
N TRP A 160 -12.16 17.16 2.31
CA TRP A 160 -11.46 18.32 1.83
C TRP A 160 -11.86 19.58 2.58
N GLU A 161 -13.17 19.82 2.75
CA GLU A 161 -13.64 21.00 3.47
C GLU A 161 -13.16 21.00 4.93
N PHE A 162 -13.09 19.83 5.58
CA PHE A 162 -12.48 19.71 6.92
C PHE A 162 -10.98 19.99 6.93
N ILE A 163 -10.20 19.37 6.04
CA ILE A 163 -8.73 19.57 5.97
C ILE A 163 -8.39 21.05 5.68
N LYS A 164 -9.15 21.67 4.78
CA LYS A 164 -9.02 23.07 4.39
C LYS A 164 -9.21 24.04 5.56
N LEU A 165 -10.00 23.67 6.59
CA LEU A 165 -10.12 24.47 7.80
C LEU A 165 -8.76 24.65 8.50
N ALA A 166 -7.82 23.72 8.39
CA ALA A 166 -6.52 23.82 9.04
C ALA A 166 -5.47 24.62 8.23
N LEU A 167 -5.74 24.92 6.96
CA LEU A 167 -4.79 25.53 6.03
C LEU A 167 -5.21 26.97 5.69
N PRO A 168 -4.70 28.00 6.40
CA PRO A 168 -5.19 29.35 6.26
C PRO A 168 -4.71 30.00 4.95
N ASN A 169 -5.60 30.71 4.25
CA ASN A 169 -5.13 31.73 3.31
C ASN A 169 -4.51 32.86 4.12
N ASN A 170 -3.19 32.95 4.08
CA ASN A 170 -2.42 33.86 4.91
C ASN A 170 -1.78 35.00 4.13
N ASP A 171 -2.02 35.09 2.82
CA ASP A 171 -1.38 36.09 1.96
C ASP A 171 0.17 36.04 1.99
N HIS A 172 0.77 34.88 2.27
CA HIS A 172 2.24 34.66 2.24
C HIS A 172 2.70 33.83 1.03
N GLY A 173 1.88 33.70 -0.01
CA GLY A 173 2.22 32.95 -1.22
C GLY A 173 2.24 31.43 -0.99
N SER A 174 1.42 30.93 -0.07
CA SER A 174 1.28 29.51 0.25
C SER A 174 0.62 28.73 -0.89
N ARG A 175 0.89 27.42 -0.97
CA ARG A 175 0.43 26.54 -2.05
C ARG A 175 -0.11 25.23 -1.51
N ILE A 176 -1.18 24.73 -2.12
CA ILE A 176 -1.70 23.39 -1.87
C ILE A 176 -1.79 22.65 -3.20
N ILE A 177 -1.38 21.39 -3.22
CA ILE A 177 -1.68 20.48 -4.33
C ILE A 177 -2.53 19.36 -3.76
N SER A 178 -3.69 19.11 -4.35
CA SER A 178 -4.46 17.91 -4.04
C SER A 178 -4.38 16.91 -5.20
N THR A 179 -4.46 15.62 -4.91
CA THR A 179 -4.69 14.62 -5.94
C THR A 179 -6.00 13.89 -5.66
N THR A 180 -6.72 13.50 -6.71
CA THR A 180 -7.98 12.76 -6.56
C THR A 180 -8.33 11.95 -7.80
N ARG A 181 -9.13 10.91 -7.63
CA ARG A 181 -9.70 10.11 -8.72
C ARG A 181 -11.00 10.70 -9.27
N SER A 182 -11.57 11.69 -8.60
CA SER A 182 -12.87 12.26 -8.92
C SER A 182 -12.75 13.70 -9.40
N ILE A 183 -13.22 13.96 -10.63
CA ILE A 183 -13.30 15.33 -11.17
C ILE A 183 -14.23 16.20 -10.30
N ALA A 184 -15.29 15.61 -9.71
CA ALA A 184 -16.19 16.33 -8.82
C ALA A 184 -15.48 16.80 -7.54
N VAL A 185 -14.67 15.92 -6.94
CA VAL A 185 -13.84 16.27 -5.76
C VAL A 185 -12.77 17.29 -6.13
N ALA A 186 -12.15 17.15 -7.31
CA ALA A 186 -11.14 18.10 -7.79
C ALA A 186 -11.70 19.53 -7.92
N LYS A 187 -12.93 19.65 -8.42
CA LYS A 187 -13.69 20.92 -8.54
C LYS A 187 -14.05 21.54 -7.19
N CYS A 188 -14.28 20.72 -6.17
CA CYS A 188 -14.47 21.18 -4.80
C CYS A 188 -13.15 21.64 -4.18
N CYS A 189 -12.05 20.94 -4.48
CA CYS A 189 -10.72 21.26 -3.99
C CYS A 189 -10.17 22.58 -4.54
N SER A 190 -10.30 22.81 -5.85
CA SER A 190 -9.74 23.97 -6.53
C SER A 190 -10.50 24.36 -7.79
N SER A 191 -10.41 25.65 -8.13
CA SER A 191 -10.76 26.17 -9.46
C SER A 191 -9.71 25.87 -10.53
N GLN A 192 -8.46 25.56 -10.14
CA GLN A 192 -7.38 25.15 -11.03
C GLN A 192 -7.24 23.63 -10.98
N ILE A 193 -7.69 22.97 -12.04
CA ILE A 193 -7.68 21.51 -12.15
C ILE A 193 -6.77 21.13 -13.32
N TYR A 194 -5.86 20.20 -13.04
CA TYR A 194 -5.08 19.52 -14.07
C TYR A 194 -5.55 18.07 -14.17
N GLU A 195 -6.22 17.74 -15.27
CA GLU A 195 -6.59 16.35 -15.57
C GLU A 195 -5.39 15.65 -16.20
N ILE A 196 -4.84 14.64 -15.52
CA ILE A 196 -3.69 13.90 -16.02
C ILE A 196 -4.10 12.96 -17.14
N GLU A 197 -3.38 13.01 -18.26
CA GLU A 197 -3.59 12.13 -19.40
C GLU A 197 -2.74 10.85 -19.30
N PRO A 198 -3.16 9.75 -19.95
CA PRO A 198 -2.30 8.59 -20.13
C PRO A 198 -1.00 8.94 -20.85
N LEU A 199 0.05 8.16 -20.62
CA LEU A 199 1.33 8.34 -21.31
C LEU A 199 1.15 8.23 -22.82
N SER A 200 1.94 9.03 -23.55
CA SER A 200 2.09 8.88 -24.99
C SER A 200 2.56 7.46 -25.33
N PHE A 201 2.33 7.03 -26.57
CA PHE A 201 2.76 5.69 -26.98
C PHE A 201 4.30 5.53 -26.85
N ASP A 202 5.06 6.57 -27.21
CA ASP A 202 6.52 6.56 -27.14
C ASP A 202 7.01 6.52 -25.69
N ASP A 203 6.42 7.33 -24.80
CA ASP A 203 6.75 7.30 -23.37
C ASP A 203 6.34 5.97 -22.72
N SER A 204 5.20 5.41 -23.13
CA SER A 204 4.77 4.08 -22.70
C SER A 204 5.78 3.01 -23.10
N LYS A 205 6.30 3.10 -24.33
CA LYS A 205 7.30 2.16 -24.86
C LYS A 205 8.63 2.29 -24.12
N ARG A 206 9.10 3.52 -23.91
CA ARG A 206 10.31 3.81 -23.11
C ARG A 206 10.19 3.25 -21.69
N LEU A 207 9.09 3.54 -20.99
CA LEU A 207 8.83 3.04 -19.64
C LEU A 207 8.82 1.50 -19.60
N PHE A 208 8.15 0.87 -20.56
CA PHE A 208 8.02 -0.58 -20.64
C PHE A 208 9.36 -1.29 -20.83
N PHE A 209 10.18 -0.84 -21.79
CA PHE A 209 11.50 -1.46 -22.03
C PHE A 209 12.48 -1.15 -20.91
N LYS A 210 12.47 0.07 -20.38
CA LYS A 210 13.24 0.42 -19.19
C LYS A 210 12.94 -0.52 -18.04
N ARG A 211 11.67 -0.84 -17.82
CA ARG A 211 11.26 -1.75 -16.74
C ARG A 211 11.59 -3.22 -17.01
N ALA A 212 11.36 -3.70 -18.23
CA ALA A 212 11.55 -5.11 -18.58
C ALA A 212 13.04 -5.49 -18.72
N PHE A 213 13.88 -4.56 -19.20
CA PHE A 213 15.26 -4.86 -19.62
C PHE A 213 16.31 -3.93 -19.01
N GLY A 214 15.91 -2.87 -18.30
CA GLY A 214 16.85 -1.89 -17.72
C GLY A 214 17.34 -0.83 -18.71
N SER A 215 16.82 -0.80 -19.93
CA SER A 215 17.19 0.17 -20.98
C SER A 215 15.95 0.70 -21.71
N GLU A 216 15.87 2.00 -21.96
CA GLU A 216 14.78 2.60 -22.74
C GLU A 216 14.84 2.21 -24.23
N THR A 217 16.05 1.91 -24.72
CA THR A 217 16.33 1.58 -26.11
C THR A 217 16.83 0.14 -26.20
N SER A 218 15.97 -0.73 -26.68
CA SER A 218 16.34 -2.12 -26.92
C SER A 218 15.73 -2.62 -28.22
N CYS A 219 16.60 -2.98 -29.15
CA CYS A 219 16.20 -3.56 -30.43
C CYS A 219 16.01 -5.06 -30.22
N TYR A 220 14.76 -5.51 -30.15
CA TYR A 220 14.40 -6.93 -30.11
C TYR A 220 13.60 -7.31 -31.37
N PRO A 221 14.24 -7.45 -32.55
CA PRO A 221 13.53 -7.71 -33.80
C PRO A 221 12.68 -8.99 -33.76
N HIS A 222 13.12 -9.98 -32.99
CA HIS A 222 12.43 -11.27 -32.80
C HIS A 222 11.07 -11.14 -32.09
N LEU A 223 10.81 -10.03 -31.38
CA LEU A 223 9.51 -9.76 -30.75
C LEU A 223 8.50 -9.11 -31.70
N GLU A 224 8.93 -8.70 -32.90
CA GLU A 224 8.09 -8.07 -33.93
C GLU A 224 7.21 -6.95 -33.33
N ASP A 225 5.89 -7.01 -33.53
CA ASP A 225 4.91 -6.02 -33.06
C ASP A 225 4.25 -6.41 -31.71
N VAL A 226 4.67 -7.52 -31.10
CA VAL A 226 4.08 -8.04 -29.86
C VAL A 226 4.15 -7.02 -28.71
N PRO A 227 5.30 -6.34 -28.45
CA PRO A 227 5.37 -5.30 -27.41
C PRO A 227 4.36 -4.18 -27.66
N ASP A 228 4.24 -3.72 -28.91
CA ASP A 228 3.33 -2.64 -29.29
C ASP A 228 1.86 -3.04 -29.08
N ARG A 229 1.51 -4.31 -29.35
CA ARG A 229 0.17 -4.86 -29.08
C ARG A 229 -0.12 -4.96 -27.59
N ILE A 230 0.87 -5.29 -26.76
CA ILE A 230 0.75 -5.29 -25.30
C ILE A 230 0.53 -3.86 -24.79
N LEU A 231 1.33 -2.89 -25.25
CA LEU A 231 1.21 -1.48 -24.87
C LEU A 231 -0.16 -0.90 -25.20
N ARG A 232 -0.71 -1.21 -26.38
CA ARG A 232 -2.08 -0.81 -26.75
C ARG A 232 -3.13 -1.35 -25.78
N LYS A 233 -2.93 -2.54 -25.20
CA LYS A 233 -3.84 -3.10 -24.16
C LYS A 233 -3.65 -2.42 -22.80
N CYS A 234 -2.44 -1.96 -22.47
CA CYS A 234 -2.16 -1.20 -21.26
C CYS A 234 -2.78 0.21 -21.30
N GLY A 235 -2.98 0.78 -22.50
CA GLY A 235 -3.73 2.02 -22.69
C GLY A 235 -3.06 3.25 -22.07
N GLY A 236 -1.72 3.28 -22.03
CA GLY A 236 -0.95 4.41 -21.51
C GLY A 236 -0.95 4.55 -19.99
N LEU A 237 -1.49 3.60 -19.23
CA LEU A 237 -1.47 3.62 -17.76
C LEU A 237 -0.08 3.19 -17.24
N PRO A 238 0.70 4.07 -16.56
CA PRO A 238 2.01 3.72 -16.03
C PRO A 238 2.01 2.45 -15.17
N LEU A 239 1.05 2.32 -14.26
CA LEU A 239 0.97 1.13 -13.39
C LEU A 239 0.76 -0.15 -14.19
N ALA A 240 -0.16 -0.14 -15.18
CA ALA A 240 -0.39 -1.28 -16.06
C ALA A 240 0.87 -1.68 -16.83
N ILE A 241 1.56 -0.68 -17.38
CA ILE A 241 2.79 -0.86 -18.15
C ILE A 241 3.87 -1.49 -17.28
N VAL A 242 4.09 -0.95 -16.08
CA VAL A 242 5.09 -1.44 -15.12
C VAL A 242 4.74 -2.85 -14.64
N THR A 243 3.47 -3.13 -14.35
CA THR A 243 3.01 -4.46 -13.92
C THR A 243 3.22 -5.52 -15.00
N VAL A 244 2.85 -5.23 -16.27
CA VAL A 244 3.04 -6.20 -17.36
C VAL A 244 4.51 -6.38 -17.73
N SER A 245 5.28 -5.30 -17.82
CA SER A 245 6.73 -5.37 -18.08
C SER A 245 7.46 -6.19 -17.01
N SER A 246 7.02 -6.12 -15.76
CA SER A 246 7.58 -6.92 -14.66
C SER A 246 7.40 -8.42 -14.86
N MET A 247 6.32 -8.86 -15.53
CA MET A 247 6.10 -10.27 -15.87
C MET A 247 7.04 -10.76 -16.98
N LEU A 248 7.56 -9.85 -17.79
CA LEU A 248 8.40 -10.11 -18.95
C LEU A 248 9.87 -9.73 -18.70
N THR A 249 10.25 -9.55 -17.44
CA THR A 249 11.58 -9.11 -17.04
C THR A 249 12.65 -10.07 -17.59
N ASN A 250 13.60 -9.55 -18.37
CA ASN A 250 14.66 -10.31 -19.05
C ASN A 250 14.19 -11.46 -19.96
N GLU A 251 12.91 -11.51 -20.31
CA GLU A 251 12.39 -12.60 -21.12
C GLU A 251 12.65 -12.32 -22.61
N LEU A 252 13.38 -13.22 -23.26
CA LEU A 252 13.75 -13.14 -24.68
C LEU A 252 12.92 -14.11 -25.54
N ALA A 253 12.21 -15.06 -24.95
CA ALA A 253 11.41 -16.02 -25.69
C ALA A 253 10.08 -15.39 -26.15
N LYS A 254 9.92 -15.16 -27.47
CA LYS A 254 8.67 -14.64 -28.06
C LYS A 254 7.41 -15.38 -27.60
N ALA A 255 7.52 -16.71 -27.39
CA ALA A 255 6.41 -17.53 -26.93
C ALA A 255 5.79 -17.05 -25.61
N GLU A 256 6.61 -16.52 -24.70
CA GLU A 256 6.18 -16.01 -23.40
C GLU A 256 5.49 -14.64 -23.54
N TRP A 257 6.00 -13.79 -24.42
CA TRP A 257 5.37 -12.53 -24.80
C TRP A 257 3.98 -12.74 -25.43
N ASP A 258 3.88 -13.71 -26.34
CA ASP A 258 2.63 -14.12 -26.95
C ASP A 258 1.64 -14.71 -25.93
N ARG A 259 2.14 -15.46 -24.94
CA ARG A 259 1.33 -15.97 -23.82
C ARG A 259 0.72 -14.82 -23.02
N VAL A 260 1.53 -13.86 -22.61
CA VAL A 260 1.08 -12.67 -21.87
C VAL A 260 0.08 -11.87 -22.70
N LEU A 261 0.37 -11.61 -23.98
CA LEU A 261 -0.54 -10.87 -24.87
C LEU A 261 -1.91 -11.54 -25.00
N ARG A 262 -1.96 -12.87 -25.18
CA ARG A 262 -3.22 -13.64 -25.22
C ARG A 262 -3.96 -13.57 -23.89
N ALA A 263 -3.24 -13.70 -22.77
CA ALA A 263 -3.83 -13.69 -21.45
C ALA A 263 -4.47 -12.33 -21.10
N ILE A 264 -3.82 -11.21 -21.41
CA ILE A 264 -4.40 -9.86 -21.27
C ILE A 264 -5.65 -9.74 -22.16
N GLY A 265 -5.57 -10.23 -23.40
CA GLY A 265 -6.71 -10.24 -24.33
C GLY A 265 -7.93 -10.98 -23.78
N SER A 266 -7.73 -12.18 -23.24
CA SER A 266 -8.80 -12.97 -22.64
C SER A 266 -9.38 -12.32 -21.38
N ALA A 267 -8.53 -11.77 -20.50
CA ALA A 267 -8.98 -11.10 -19.28
C ALA A 267 -9.83 -9.85 -19.57
N LEU A 268 -9.50 -9.10 -20.63
CA LEU A 268 -10.29 -7.95 -21.08
C LEU A 268 -11.62 -8.37 -21.76
N ALA A 269 -11.64 -9.48 -22.49
CA ALA A 269 -12.84 -9.96 -23.18
C ALA A 269 -13.88 -10.56 -22.22
N ASN A 270 -13.43 -11.27 -21.17
CA ASN A 270 -14.33 -11.96 -20.23
C ASN A 270 -15.03 -11.03 -19.23
N LYS A 271 -14.57 -9.79 -19.09
CA LYS A 271 -15.14 -8.78 -18.19
C LYS A 271 -15.14 -7.41 -18.88
N PRO A 272 -16.03 -7.17 -19.86
CA PRO A 272 -16.06 -5.91 -20.60
C PRO A 272 -16.31 -4.69 -19.69
N ASP A 273 -17.02 -4.89 -18.58
CA ASP A 273 -17.30 -3.84 -17.58
C ASP A 273 -16.15 -3.64 -16.56
N ALA A 274 -15.19 -4.57 -16.48
CA ALA A 274 -14.05 -4.41 -15.58
C ALA A 274 -13.06 -3.39 -16.15
N LYS A 275 -12.62 -2.45 -15.29
CA LYS A 275 -11.59 -1.47 -15.66
C LYS A 275 -10.33 -2.21 -16.13
N LYS A 276 -9.71 -1.74 -17.22
CA LYS A 276 -8.49 -2.34 -17.83
C LYS A 276 -7.42 -2.71 -16.79
N MET A 277 -7.20 -1.84 -15.80
CA MET A 277 -6.23 -2.05 -14.73
C MET A 277 -6.54 -3.29 -13.88
N THR A 278 -7.80 -3.52 -13.52
CA THR A 278 -8.22 -4.68 -12.73
C THR A 278 -7.94 -6.00 -13.46
N SER A 279 -8.15 -6.04 -14.78
CA SER A 279 -7.83 -7.21 -15.60
C SER A 279 -6.32 -7.50 -15.63
N ILE A 280 -5.49 -6.45 -15.67
CA ILE A 280 -4.02 -6.58 -15.66
C ILE A 280 -3.53 -7.07 -14.30
N ILE A 281 -4.01 -6.50 -13.19
CA ILE A 281 -3.66 -6.98 -11.84
C ILE A 281 -4.08 -8.44 -11.68
N SER A 282 -5.26 -8.81 -12.19
CA SER A 282 -5.73 -10.19 -12.13
C SER A 282 -4.79 -11.15 -12.83
N LEU A 283 -4.26 -10.76 -14.00
CA LEU A 283 -3.30 -11.59 -14.72
C LEU A 283 -2.02 -11.77 -13.91
N SER A 284 -1.46 -10.68 -13.39
CA SER A 284 -0.23 -10.72 -12.59
C SER A 284 -0.40 -11.53 -11.31
N TYR A 285 -1.55 -11.44 -10.64
CA TYR A 285 -1.88 -12.25 -9.46
C TYR A 285 -1.84 -13.76 -9.74
N PHE A 286 -2.40 -14.20 -10.87
CA PHE A 286 -2.43 -15.61 -11.23
C PHE A 286 -1.10 -16.13 -11.77
N ASP A 287 -0.21 -15.25 -12.21
CA ASP A 287 1.16 -15.60 -12.62
C ASP A 287 2.13 -15.78 -11.44
N ILE A 288 1.79 -15.26 -10.26
CA ILE A 288 2.59 -15.42 -9.04
C ILE A 288 2.50 -16.87 -8.50
N PRO A 289 3.64 -17.49 -8.10
CA PRO A 289 3.64 -18.81 -7.43
C PRO A 289 2.75 -18.86 -6.18
N CYS A 290 2.21 -20.03 -5.84
CA CYS A 290 1.22 -20.17 -4.77
C CYS A 290 1.71 -19.67 -3.39
N CYS A 291 2.93 -20.05 -2.97
CA CYS A 291 3.50 -19.64 -1.68
C CYS A 291 3.65 -18.11 -1.59
N LEU A 292 4.10 -17.50 -2.69
CA LEU A 292 4.25 -16.04 -2.81
C LEU A 292 2.90 -15.32 -2.82
N ARG A 293 1.89 -15.91 -3.47
CA ARG A 293 0.51 -15.39 -3.51
C ARG A 293 -0.13 -15.38 -2.13
N THR A 294 0.13 -16.38 -1.30
CA THR A 294 -0.33 -16.40 0.09
C THR A 294 0.27 -15.24 0.89
N CYS A 295 1.56 -14.94 0.69
CA CYS A 295 2.22 -13.80 1.31
C CYS A 295 1.63 -12.46 0.82
N LEU A 296 1.31 -12.35 -0.47
CA LEU A 296 0.63 -11.19 -1.05
C LEU A 296 -0.78 -11.00 -0.47
N LEU A 297 -1.60 -12.06 -0.40
CA LEU A 297 -2.95 -12.00 0.19
C LEU A 297 -2.91 -11.57 1.65
N TYR A 298 -1.87 -11.94 2.40
CA TYR A 298 -1.67 -11.51 3.78
C TYR A 298 -1.59 -10.00 3.93
N LEU A 299 -1.13 -9.28 2.89
CA LEU A 299 -1.04 -7.82 2.93
C LEU A 299 -2.41 -7.13 2.93
N SER A 300 -3.50 -7.85 2.65
CA SER A 300 -4.87 -7.31 2.72
C SER A 300 -5.30 -6.86 4.12
N VAL A 301 -4.60 -7.30 5.17
CA VAL A 301 -4.85 -6.89 6.57
C VAL A 301 -4.40 -5.45 6.86
N PHE A 302 -3.54 -4.87 6.02
CA PHE A 302 -3.02 -3.53 6.27
C PHE A 302 -3.97 -2.45 5.70
N PRO A 303 -4.06 -1.30 6.38
CA PRO A 303 -4.76 -0.13 5.84
C PRO A 303 -4.15 0.39 4.54
N GLU A 304 -4.90 1.24 3.84
CA GLU A 304 -4.40 1.99 2.69
C GLU A 304 -3.21 2.88 3.08
N ASP A 305 -2.25 3.06 2.17
CA ASP A 305 -1.00 3.82 2.34
C ASP A 305 -0.09 3.43 3.52
N PHE A 306 -0.43 2.37 4.24
CA PHE A 306 0.31 1.93 5.41
C PHE A 306 1.71 1.49 5.03
N GLU A 307 2.71 2.06 5.70
CA GLU A 307 4.10 1.65 5.54
C GLU A 307 4.35 0.36 6.31
N ILE A 308 4.60 -0.73 5.58
CA ILE A 308 4.78 -2.07 6.13
C ILE A 308 6.27 -2.35 6.24
N GLU A 309 6.78 -2.39 7.45
CA GLU A 309 8.19 -2.75 7.69
C GLU A 309 8.48 -4.18 7.27
N LYS A 310 9.64 -4.37 6.61
CA LYS A 310 10.04 -5.66 6.03
C LYS A 310 10.22 -6.74 7.08
N GLN A 311 10.94 -6.45 8.17
CA GLN A 311 11.28 -7.49 9.16
C GLN A 311 10.02 -7.99 9.91
N PRO A 312 9.15 -7.13 10.46
CA PRO A 312 7.91 -7.55 11.10
C PRO A 312 7.02 -8.36 10.16
N LEU A 313 6.91 -7.94 8.89
CA LEU A 313 6.12 -8.67 7.88
C LEU A 313 6.65 -10.08 7.62
N ILE A 314 7.96 -10.24 7.44
CA ILE A 314 8.57 -11.56 7.23
C ILE A 314 8.35 -12.46 8.46
N HIS A 315 8.54 -11.94 9.68
CA HIS A 315 8.29 -12.72 10.89
C HIS A 315 6.83 -13.18 11.01
N ARG A 316 5.86 -12.36 10.59
CA ARG A 316 4.45 -12.78 10.52
C ARG A 316 4.24 -13.91 9.51
N TRP A 317 4.81 -13.82 8.32
CA TRP A 317 4.73 -14.92 7.33
C TRP A 317 5.33 -16.22 7.86
N ILE A 318 6.42 -16.15 8.63
CA ILE A 318 7.05 -17.30 9.29
C ILE A 318 6.12 -17.88 10.36
N ALA A 319 5.55 -17.03 11.23
CA ALA A 319 4.68 -17.44 12.33
C ALA A 319 3.35 -18.05 11.84
N GLU A 320 2.79 -17.51 10.75
CA GLU A 320 1.67 -18.10 10.01
C GLU A 320 2.01 -19.49 9.44
N GLY A 321 3.29 -19.69 9.12
CA GLY A 321 3.80 -20.89 8.47
C GLY A 321 3.65 -20.84 6.95
N PHE A 322 3.73 -19.66 6.33
CA PHE A 322 3.77 -19.53 4.87
C PHE A 322 5.13 -19.85 4.28
N ILE A 323 6.16 -19.79 5.11
CA ILE A 323 7.55 -20.01 4.70
C ILE A 323 8.04 -21.33 5.28
N HIS A 324 8.63 -22.16 4.43
CA HIS A 324 9.17 -23.47 4.79
C HIS A 324 10.67 -23.47 4.53
N GLU A 325 11.43 -24.22 5.33
CA GLU A 325 12.87 -24.36 5.12
C GLU A 325 13.15 -25.21 3.89
N GLU A 326 14.02 -24.71 3.01
CA GLU A 326 14.36 -25.37 1.76
C GLU A 326 15.80 -25.03 1.35
N GLY A 327 16.54 -26.03 0.89
CA GLY A 327 17.87 -25.83 0.28
C GLY A 327 18.93 -25.25 1.21
N GLY A 328 18.84 -25.51 2.52
CA GLY A 328 19.81 -25.01 3.51
C GLY A 328 19.68 -23.52 3.86
N ARG A 329 18.66 -22.82 3.32
CA ARG A 329 18.35 -21.42 3.64
C ARG A 329 17.45 -21.32 4.86
N THR A 330 17.62 -20.27 5.64
CA THR A 330 16.74 -19.94 6.76
C THR A 330 15.37 -19.48 6.26
N LYS A 331 14.34 -19.61 7.10
CA LYS A 331 13.00 -19.09 6.77
C LYS A 331 13.00 -17.58 6.52
N TYR A 332 13.86 -16.85 7.22
CA TYR A 332 13.97 -15.41 7.03
C TYR A 332 14.54 -15.07 5.65
N GLU A 333 15.61 -15.74 5.22
CA GLU A 333 16.18 -15.54 3.86
C GLU A 333 15.18 -15.87 2.75
N ILE A 334 14.39 -16.94 2.92
CA ILE A 334 13.33 -17.30 1.97
C ILE A 334 12.22 -16.22 1.98
N GLY A 335 11.82 -15.75 3.16
CA GLY A 335 10.85 -14.67 3.29
C GLY A 335 11.32 -13.35 2.68
N GLU A 336 12.61 -13.03 2.80
CA GLU A 336 13.22 -11.87 2.14
C GLU A 336 13.20 -12.04 0.62
N GLY A 337 13.50 -13.23 0.12
CA GLY A 337 13.35 -13.56 -1.30
C GLY A 337 11.92 -13.34 -1.80
N TYR A 338 10.90 -13.78 -1.05
CA TYR A 338 9.49 -13.53 -1.37
C TYR A 338 9.14 -12.04 -1.37
N PHE A 339 9.60 -11.29 -0.36
CA PHE A 339 9.40 -9.84 -0.30
C PHE A 339 9.99 -9.16 -1.55
N ASN A 340 11.22 -9.49 -1.91
CA ASN A 340 11.89 -8.93 -3.09
C ASN A 340 11.20 -9.37 -4.39
N ASP A 341 10.71 -10.61 -4.48
CA ASP A 341 9.98 -11.08 -5.66
C ASP A 341 8.64 -10.35 -5.86
N LEU A 342 7.92 -10.00 -4.78
CA LEU A 342 6.72 -9.16 -4.87
C LEU A 342 7.03 -7.75 -5.36
N ILE A 343 8.15 -7.17 -4.91
CA ILE A 343 8.66 -5.88 -5.40
C ILE A 343 9.02 -6.00 -6.89
N ASN A 344 9.77 -7.03 -7.26
CA ASN A 344 10.21 -7.29 -8.63
C ASN A 344 9.04 -7.49 -9.59
N ARG A 345 7.91 -7.99 -9.09
CA ARG A 345 6.65 -8.13 -9.85
C ARG A 345 5.76 -6.88 -9.82
N SER A 346 6.21 -5.81 -9.17
CA SER A 346 5.47 -4.56 -8.98
C SER A 346 4.11 -4.75 -8.31
N MET A 347 3.99 -5.76 -7.44
CA MET A 347 2.79 -6.02 -6.63
C MET A 347 2.83 -5.25 -5.30
N ILE A 348 4.03 -4.91 -4.84
CA ILE A 348 4.28 -4.01 -3.70
C ILE A 348 5.34 -2.99 -4.10
N GLN A 349 5.28 -1.80 -3.53
CA GLN A 349 6.18 -0.68 -3.75
C GLN A 349 7.21 -0.63 -2.63
N PRO A 350 8.52 -0.56 -2.90
CA PRO A 350 9.51 -0.47 -1.85
C PRO A 350 9.50 0.92 -1.19
N VAL A 351 9.89 0.96 0.08
CA VAL A 351 10.05 2.17 0.89
C VAL A 351 11.36 2.07 1.68
N ASP A 352 11.97 3.23 1.96
CA ASP A 352 13.27 3.35 2.63
C ASP A 352 14.34 2.44 2.00
N VAL A 353 14.64 2.67 0.72
CA VAL A 353 15.67 1.91 -0.01
C VAL A 353 17.04 2.46 0.37
N LYS A 354 17.83 1.65 1.05
CA LYS A 354 19.22 1.96 1.42
C LYS A 354 20.13 0.84 0.95
N TYR A 355 21.23 1.19 0.28
CA TYR A 355 22.22 0.23 -0.24
C TYR A 355 21.57 -0.88 -1.11
N GLY A 356 20.59 -0.51 -1.94
CA GLY A 356 19.88 -1.46 -2.79
C GLY A 356 18.93 -2.41 -2.06
N GLN A 357 18.59 -2.14 -0.80
CA GLN A 357 17.63 -2.93 -0.05
C GLN A 357 16.50 -2.05 0.47
N ALA A 358 15.26 -2.46 0.16
CA ALA A 358 14.08 -1.89 0.77
C ALA A 358 13.96 -2.34 2.24
N LYS A 359 13.71 -1.38 3.14
CA LYS A 359 13.45 -1.64 4.56
C LYS A 359 11.96 -1.74 4.89
N ALA A 360 11.12 -1.16 4.05
CA ALA A 360 9.67 -1.26 4.14
C ALA A 360 9.03 -1.37 2.75
N CYS A 361 7.72 -1.56 2.69
CA CYS A 361 6.94 -1.48 1.47
C CYS A 361 5.57 -0.82 1.69
N ARG A 362 4.91 -0.48 0.59
CA ARG A 362 3.48 -0.12 0.52
C ARG A 362 2.80 -0.96 -0.55
N VAL A 363 1.49 -1.13 -0.44
CA VAL A 363 0.68 -1.74 -1.51
C VAL A 363 -0.10 -0.63 -2.18
N HIS A 364 0.04 -0.48 -3.49
CA HIS A 364 -0.77 0.50 -4.23
C HIS A 364 -2.26 0.17 -4.10
N ASP A 365 -3.12 1.16 -3.86
CA ASP A 365 -4.54 0.93 -3.50
C ASP A 365 -5.33 0.08 -4.49
N ILE A 366 -5.08 0.17 -5.80
CA ILE A 366 -5.80 -0.67 -6.78
C ILE A 366 -5.40 -2.14 -6.62
N ILE A 367 -4.14 -2.40 -6.26
CA ILE A 367 -3.65 -3.75 -5.94
C ILE A 367 -4.22 -4.18 -4.59
N LEU A 368 -4.23 -3.28 -3.59
CA LEU A 368 -4.80 -3.54 -2.27
C LEU A 368 -6.28 -3.90 -2.35
N ASP A 369 -7.08 -3.14 -3.11
CA ASP A 369 -8.49 -3.42 -3.41
C ASP A 369 -8.65 -4.80 -4.03
N TYR A 370 -7.82 -5.12 -5.01
CA TYR A 370 -7.86 -6.42 -5.68
C TYR A 370 -7.57 -7.57 -4.71
N ILE A 371 -6.51 -7.47 -3.89
CA ILE A 371 -6.15 -8.54 -2.95
C ILE A 371 -7.12 -8.63 -1.78
N LYS A 372 -7.76 -7.52 -1.36
CA LYS A 372 -8.86 -7.54 -0.37
C LYS A 372 -10.07 -8.29 -0.90
N CYS A 373 -10.48 -8.00 -2.15
CA CYS A 373 -11.53 -8.76 -2.83
C CYS A 373 -11.19 -10.25 -2.93
N LYS A 374 -9.95 -10.59 -3.33
CA LYS A 374 -9.50 -12.00 -3.38
C LYS A 374 -9.42 -12.66 -2.02
N ALA A 375 -8.96 -11.96 -1.00
CA ALA A 375 -8.94 -12.49 0.36
C ALA A 375 -10.35 -12.79 0.87
N ALA A 376 -11.34 -11.94 0.56
CA ALA A 376 -12.74 -12.18 0.89
C ALA A 376 -13.34 -13.37 0.11
N GLU A 377 -13.14 -13.41 -1.22
CA GLU A 377 -13.59 -14.50 -2.09
C GLU A 377 -13.02 -15.88 -1.64
N GLU A 378 -11.77 -15.91 -1.18
CA GLU A 378 -11.08 -17.12 -0.76
C GLU A 378 -11.24 -17.43 0.74
N ASN A 379 -12.02 -16.63 1.49
CA ASN A 379 -12.14 -16.69 2.95
C ASN A 379 -10.77 -16.74 3.66
N PHE A 380 -9.83 -15.92 3.18
CA PHE A 380 -8.44 -15.89 3.62
C PHE A 380 -8.24 -14.99 4.85
N VAL A 381 -8.91 -13.84 4.87
CA VAL A 381 -8.94 -12.83 5.94
C VAL A 381 -10.39 -12.37 6.13
N THR A 382 -10.82 -12.27 7.38
CA THR A 382 -12.12 -11.71 7.76
C THR A 382 -11.91 -10.35 8.40
N LEU A 383 -12.64 -9.34 7.91
CA LEU A 383 -12.63 -7.98 8.46
C LEU A 383 -13.75 -7.81 9.48
N SER A 384 -13.44 -7.21 10.63
CA SER A 384 -14.42 -6.76 11.63
C SER A 384 -14.25 -5.27 11.90
N ASN A 385 -15.32 -4.50 11.66
CA ASN A 385 -15.35 -3.04 11.85
C ASN A 385 -15.91 -2.62 13.21
N GLY A 386 -15.91 -3.52 14.20
CA GLY A 386 -16.27 -3.20 15.57
C GLY A 386 -17.78 -2.97 15.86
N VAL A 387 -18.59 -2.69 14.84
CA VAL A 387 -20.02 -2.34 15.01
C VAL A 387 -20.96 -3.46 14.54
N GLU A 388 -20.49 -4.36 13.68
CA GLU A 388 -21.27 -5.47 13.17
C GLU A 388 -20.78 -6.79 13.77
N HIS A 389 -21.71 -7.58 14.31
CA HIS A 389 -21.47 -9.01 14.53
C HIS A 389 -21.02 -9.61 13.19
N VAL A 390 -19.93 -10.37 13.21
CA VAL A 390 -19.46 -11.11 12.03
C VAL A 390 -20.50 -12.20 11.74
N TYR A 391 -21.57 -11.87 11.02
CA TYR A 391 -22.57 -12.84 10.58
C TYR A 391 -22.01 -13.64 9.41
N THR A 392 -21.07 -14.54 9.71
CA THR A 392 -20.65 -15.58 8.77
C THR A 392 -21.46 -16.84 9.04
N SER A 393 -21.92 -17.54 8.00
CA SER A 393 -22.68 -18.79 8.21
C SER A 393 -21.85 -19.82 8.96
N SER A 394 -22.51 -20.75 9.67
CA SER A 394 -21.90 -21.74 10.59
C SER A 394 -20.80 -22.63 10.00
N ASP A 395 -20.62 -22.64 8.67
CA ASP A 395 -19.58 -23.41 7.96
C ASP A 395 -18.27 -22.62 7.73
N TYR A 396 -18.24 -21.30 7.98
CA TYR A 396 -17.08 -20.45 7.72
C TYR A 396 -16.09 -20.43 8.90
N LYS A 397 -14.95 -21.11 8.76
CA LYS A 397 -13.86 -21.03 9.74
C LYS A 397 -13.02 -19.78 9.53
N VAL A 398 -13.09 -18.83 10.46
CA VAL A 398 -12.23 -17.63 10.47
C VAL A 398 -10.81 -18.04 10.89
N ARG A 399 -9.84 -17.87 10.01
CA ARG A 399 -8.42 -18.18 10.31
C ARG A 399 -7.59 -16.94 10.62
N ARG A 400 -7.93 -15.81 10.01
CA ARG A 400 -7.22 -14.53 10.18
C ARG A 400 -8.24 -13.45 10.35
N LEU A 401 -8.12 -12.73 11.45
CA LEU A 401 -9.03 -11.67 11.81
C LEU A 401 -8.28 -10.34 11.78
N TRP A 402 -8.79 -9.42 10.98
CA TRP A 402 -8.38 -8.02 11.01
C TRP A 402 -9.49 -7.21 11.68
N VAL A 403 -9.12 -6.46 12.71
CA VAL A 403 -10.01 -5.61 13.48
C VAL A 403 -9.63 -4.16 13.28
N SER A 404 -10.59 -3.35 12.85
CA SER A 404 -10.47 -1.90 12.82
C SER A 404 -11.45 -1.28 13.80
N ASN A 405 -10.95 -0.73 14.91
CA ASN A 405 -11.78 -0.09 15.93
C ASN A 405 -11.56 1.43 15.97
N HIS A 406 -12.44 2.17 15.31
CA HIS A 406 -12.41 3.63 15.28
C HIS A 406 -13.46 4.30 16.18
N THR A 407 -14.35 3.54 16.83
CA THR A 407 -15.57 4.08 17.44
C THR A 407 -15.41 4.58 18.88
N GLY A 408 -14.19 4.61 19.44
CA GLY A 408 -13.97 5.09 20.82
C GLY A 408 -14.55 4.19 21.91
N GLU A 409 -15.30 3.15 21.53
CA GLU A 409 -15.90 2.16 22.43
C GLU A 409 -15.08 0.86 22.45
N ASN A 410 -15.06 0.21 23.60
CA ASN A 410 -14.49 -1.12 23.76
C ASN A 410 -15.41 -2.15 23.10
N VAL A 411 -15.13 -2.53 21.85
CA VAL A 411 -15.92 -3.55 21.16
C VAL A 411 -15.60 -4.93 21.71
N THR A 412 -16.62 -5.70 22.10
CA THR A 412 -16.50 -7.13 22.42
C THR A 412 -16.64 -7.97 21.15
N ILE A 413 -15.51 -8.33 20.51
CA ILE A 413 -15.51 -9.14 19.27
C ILE A 413 -15.53 -10.65 19.58
N TRP A 414 -15.16 -11.06 20.80
CA TRP A 414 -14.52 -12.36 21.04
C TRP A 414 -15.36 -13.45 21.69
N GLU A 415 -16.67 -13.24 21.91
CA GLU A 415 -17.56 -14.25 22.51
C GLU A 415 -18.10 -15.28 21.50
N ASP A 416 -17.74 -15.17 20.22
CA ASP A 416 -18.25 -16.04 19.16
C ASP A 416 -17.45 -17.37 19.07
N PRO A 417 -18.12 -18.56 19.17
CA PRO A 417 -17.50 -19.88 18.98
C PRO A 417 -16.70 -20.04 17.68
N MET A 418 -17.02 -19.26 16.64
CA MET A 418 -16.33 -19.29 15.34
C MET A 418 -14.86 -18.84 15.43
N LEU A 419 -14.49 -18.12 16.49
CA LEU A 419 -13.14 -17.58 16.69
C LEU A 419 -12.14 -18.56 17.32
N SER A 420 -12.62 -19.74 17.74
CA SER A 420 -11.79 -20.85 18.27
C SER A 420 -10.70 -21.35 17.29
N HIS A 421 -10.86 -21.06 16.00
CA HIS A 421 -9.94 -21.48 14.93
C HIS A 421 -9.01 -20.37 14.43
N VAL A 422 -9.10 -19.17 15.03
CA VAL A 422 -8.31 -18.00 14.62
C VAL A 422 -6.84 -18.24 14.93
N ARG A 423 -5.99 -18.01 13.92
CA ARG A 423 -4.53 -18.19 13.97
C ARG A 423 -3.78 -16.87 13.92
N SER A 424 -4.37 -15.82 13.37
CA SER A 424 -3.78 -14.48 13.35
C SER A 424 -4.82 -13.43 13.68
N VAL A 425 -4.40 -12.49 14.50
CA VAL A 425 -5.19 -11.31 14.89
C VAL A 425 -4.32 -10.09 14.68
N THR A 426 -4.84 -9.12 13.93
CA THR A 426 -4.25 -7.79 13.77
C THR A 426 -5.28 -6.75 14.13
N ILE A 427 -4.93 -5.85 15.04
CA ILE A 427 -5.83 -4.81 15.53
C ILE A 427 -5.25 -3.43 15.24
N PHE A 428 -6.07 -2.56 14.66
CA PHE A 428 -5.78 -1.13 14.48
C PHE A 428 -6.83 -0.29 15.20
N GLY A 429 -6.40 0.82 15.81
CA GLY A 429 -7.28 1.78 16.47
C GLY A 429 -7.33 1.63 17.98
N GLN A 430 -8.51 1.67 18.60
CA GLN A 430 -8.67 1.58 20.06
C GLN A 430 -8.52 0.13 20.56
N PRO A 431 -8.06 -0.07 21.82
CA PRO A 431 -7.82 -1.40 22.32
C PRO A 431 -9.15 -2.14 22.44
N VAL A 432 -9.12 -3.43 22.10
CA VAL A 432 -10.24 -4.33 22.37
C VAL A 432 -9.97 -5.02 23.70
N LYS A 433 -11.00 -5.36 24.48
CA LYS A 433 -10.85 -6.20 25.68
C LYS A 433 -10.18 -7.52 25.29
N THR A 434 -8.88 -7.61 25.53
CA THR A 434 -7.98 -8.75 25.22
C THR A 434 -8.14 -9.92 26.17
N SER A 435 -8.79 -9.71 27.33
CA SER A 435 -9.08 -10.72 28.35
C SER A 435 -9.92 -11.91 27.87
N LEU A 436 -10.32 -11.90 26.59
CA LEU A 436 -11.25 -12.83 25.97
C LEU A 436 -10.64 -13.57 24.77
N LEU A 437 -9.32 -13.60 24.54
CA LEU A 437 -8.75 -14.42 23.46
C LEU A 437 -8.97 -15.92 23.79
N PRO A 438 -9.99 -16.61 23.24
CA PRO A 438 -10.33 -17.97 23.65
C PRO A 438 -9.58 -19.00 22.79
N SER A 439 -8.81 -18.52 21.81
CA SER A 439 -8.24 -19.36 20.77
C SER A 439 -6.91 -19.95 21.25
N THR A 440 -6.94 -21.25 21.55
CA THR A 440 -5.71 -22.03 21.67
C THR A 440 -4.95 -22.09 20.34
N ALA A 441 -5.58 -21.82 19.18
CA ALA A 441 -4.92 -21.93 17.88
C ALA A 441 -4.13 -20.67 17.45
N LEU A 442 -4.13 -19.60 18.25
CA LEU A 442 -3.53 -18.32 17.89
C LEU A 442 -2.01 -18.41 17.77
N ARG A 443 -1.46 -17.93 16.64
CA ARG A 443 -0.02 -17.93 16.31
C ARG A 443 0.56 -16.53 16.16
N VAL A 444 -0.24 -15.59 15.66
CA VAL A 444 0.17 -14.20 15.42
C VAL A 444 -0.79 -13.28 16.17
N LEU A 445 -0.25 -12.46 17.05
CA LEU A 445 -0.98 -11.38 17.71
C LEU A 445 -0.25 -10.07 17.45
N ASP A 446 -0.86 -9.22 16.63
CA ASP A 446 -0.38 -7.89 16.32
C ASP A 446 -1.25 -6.83 16.97
N LEU A 447 -0.64 -6.15 17.94
CA LEU A 447 -1.21 -5.03 18.70
C LEU A 447 -0.45 -3.73 18.46
N GLY A 448 0.44 -3.68 17.46
CA GLY A 448 1.25 -2.49 17.16
C GLY A 448 0.42 -1.31 16.66
N GLY A 449 -0.72 -1.57 16.02
CA GLY A 449 -1.66 -0.55 15.57
C GLY A 449 -2.63 -0.04 16.64
N CYS A 450 -2.54 -0.56 17.87
CA CYS A 450 -3.47 -0.24 18.95
C CYS A 450 -3.00 0.95 19.80
N ARG A 451 -3.86 1.96 19.90
CA ARG A 451 -3.70 3.06 20.85
C ARG A 451 -4.17 2.61 22.24
N GLY A 452 -3.53 3.07 23.30
CA GLY A 452 -4.04 2.91 24.68
C GLY A 452 -3.95 1.50 25.28
N ILE A 453 -3.16 0.58 24.71
CA ILE A 453 -2.84 -0.69 25.39
C ILE A 453 -2.03 -0.40 26.66
N GLN A 454 -2.31 -1.18 27.70
CA GLN A 454 -1.71 -1.07 29.03
C GLN A 454 -1.40 -2.46 29.57
N ASP A 455 -0.59 -2.55 30.61
CA ASP A 455 -0.14 -3.81 31.23
C ASP A 455 -1.28 -4.81 31.48
N HIS A 456 -2.44 -4.35 31.97
CA HIS A 456 -3.58 -5.22 32.29
C HIS A 456 -4.21 -5.91 31.06
N HIS A 457 -4.04 -5.34 29.86
CA HIS A 457 -4.49 -5.97 28.62
C HIS A 457 -3.64 -7.19 28.25
N LEU A 458 -2.44 -7.34 28.83
CA LEU A 458 -1.57 -8.49 28.57
C LEU A 458 -1.77 -9.62 29.58
N ALA A 459 -2.65 -9.46 30.58
CA ALA A 459 -2.77 -10.36 31.72
C ALA A 459 -3.09 -11.82 31.38
N SER A 460 -3.71 -12.07 30.22
CA SER A 460 -4.10 -13.43 29.77
C SER A 460 -3.22 -13.98 28.65
N ILE A 461 -2.12 -13.32 28.30
CA ILE A 461 -1.31 -13.69 27.13
C ILE A 461 -0.61 -15.05 27.30
N ASP A 462 -0.35 -15.45 28.54
CA ASP A 462 0.23 -16.72 28.94
C ASP A 462 -0.64 -17.92 28.56
N THR A 463 -1.94 -17.71 28.35
CA THR A 463 -2.87 -18.76 27.90
C THR A 463 -2.74 -19.11 26.41
N LEU A 464 -2.00 -18.31 25.63
CA LEU A 464 -1.86 -18.45 24.18
C LEU A 464 -0.71 -19.40 23.83
N PHE A 465 -0.83 -20.68 24.21
CA PHE A 465 0.26 -21.65 24.10
C PHE A 465 0.85 -21.81 22.69
N HIS A 466 0.08 -21.57 21.63
CA HIS A 466 0.56 -21.71 20.25
C HIS A 466 1.09 -20.41 19.63
N LEU A 467 1.19 -19.33 20.42
CA LEU A 467 1.66 -18.03 19.96
C LEU A 467 3.12 -18.14 19.49
N LYS A 468 3.39 -17.58 18.32
CA LYS A 468 4.71 -17.56 17.66
C LYS A 468 5.22 -16.15 17.42
N TYR A 469 4.33 -15.19 17.22
CA TYR A 469 4.67 -13.78 16.99
C TYR A 469 3.78 -12.89 17.86
N LEU A 470 4.41 -11.95 18.57
CA LEU A 470 3.76 -10.90 19.32
C LEU A 470 4.39 -9.55 18.97
N LEU A 471 3.58 -8.61 18.49
CA LEU A 471 3.97 -7.20 18.34
C LEU A 471 3.21 -6.33 19.34
N LEU A 472 3.95 -5.58 20.14
CA LEU A 472 3.48 -4.55 21.04
C LEU A 472 4.14 -3.24 20.63
N SER A 473 3.35 -2.21 20.33
CA SER A 473 3.91 -0.87 20.02
C SER A 473 3.16 0.18 20.82
N SER A 474 3.36 0.17 22.13
CA SER A 474 2.72 1.13 23.03
C SER A 474 3.63 1.53 24.19
N GLY A 475 3.94 2.83 24.27
CA GLY A 475 4.71 3.40 25.39
C GLY A 475 3.99 3.35 26.75
N SER A 476 2.72 2.93 26.77
CA SER A 476 1.92 2.74 27.98
C SER A 476 2.09 1.34 28.59
N ILE A 477 2.76 0.41 27.89
CA ILE A 477 3.16 -0.88 28.44
C ILE A 477 4.48 -0.67 29.17
N THR A 478 4.45 -0.81 30.50
CA THR A 478 5.64 -0.67 31.35
C THR A 478 6.18 -2.01 31.81
N LYS A 479 5.33 -3.06 31.80
CA LYS A 479 5.69 -4.39 32.27
C LYS A 479 5.05 -5.46 31.39
N LEU A 480 5.87 -6.43 30.97
CA LEU A 480 5.37 -7.68 30.40
C LEU A 480 4.92 -8.63 31.51
N PRO A 481 3.89 -9.47 31.27
CA PRO A 481 3.48 -10.49 32.23
C PRO A 481 4.64 -11.44 32.57
N GLU A 482 4.82 -11.76 33.85
CA GLU A 482 5.93 -12.63 34.32
C GLU A 482 5.94 -13.99 33.61
N LYS A 483 4.75 -14.52 33.29
CA LYS A 483 4.55 -15.81 32.63
C LYS A 483 4.74 -15.79 31.12
N ILE A 484 5.09 -14.66 30.50
CA ILE A 484 5.36 -14.62 29.06
C ILE A 484 6.48 -15.58 28.65
N GLY A 485 7.43 -15.85 29.57
CA GLY A 485 8.49 -16.84 29.39
C GLY A 485 8.02 -18.30 29.32
N GLU A 486 6.77 -18.58 29.69
CA GLU A 486 6.16 -19.92 29.59
C GLU A 486 5.67 -20.24 28.16
N LEU A 487 5.67 -19.26 27.24
CA LEU A 487 5.27 -19.42 25.84
C LEU A 487 6.35 -20.14 25.02
N GLN A 488 6.38 -21.47 25.11
CA GLN A 488 7.42 -22.32 24.48
C GLN A 488 7.55 -22.19 22.96
N TYR A 489 6.49 -21.74 22.27
CA TYR A 489 6.48 -21.61 20.82
C TYR A 489 6.72 -20.18 20.32
N LEU A 490 6.91 -19.21 21.22
CA LEU A 490 7.13 -17.81 20.84
C LEU A 490 8.48 -17.69 20.11
N GLN A 491 8.45 -17.28 18.84
CA GLN A 491 9.62 -17.15 17.97
C GLN A 491 10.06 -15.69 17.86
N THR A 492 9.12 -14.75 17.96
CA THR A 492 9.38 -13.32 17.84
C THR A 492 8.55 -12.55 18.86
N LEU A 493 9.24 -11.74 19.66
CA LEU A 493 8.67 -10.74 20.54
C LEU A 493 9.21 -9.38 20.09
N ASP A 494 8.32 -8.54 19.60
CA ASP A 494 8.61 -7.22 19.04
C ASP A 494 7.93 -6.19 19.95
N VAL A 495 8.71 -5.38 20.69
CA VAL A 495 8.25 -4.55 21.81
C VAL A 495 8.87 -3.16 21.83
#